data_AF-A0A8J6HN87-F1
#
_entry.id   AF-A0A8J6HN87-F1
#
_cell.length_a   1.000
_cell.length_b   1.000
_cell.length_c   1.000
_cell.angle_alpha   90.00
_cell.angle_beta   90.00
_cell.angle_gamma   90.00
#
_symmetry.space_group_name_H-M   'P 1'
#
loop_
_entity.id
_entity.type
_entity.pdbx_description
1 polymer ?
#
loop_
_entity_poly.entity_id
_entity_poly.type
_entity_poly.pdbx_seq_one_letter_code
_entity_poly.pdbx_strand_id
1 'polypeptide(L)'
;MASESTCQHSSEEDSLACEMKNFAIEKRRGRGAVTSGLTHECGVFGAIGCGEWPTTLEISQIICWGLVALQHRGQESAGIVTSEGKCSKYFNIVKGMGLISNIFNDQAIRKLKGSIGIGHTRYSTSAASEEVNCQPFVVHTQHGALAVAHNGELVNCDSLRKMVLGRGVGLSTHSDSELITQALCLNPPEGESNGPDWPARIKHLMQLAPLSYSLVIMLKNKIYAVRDPYGNRPLCLGKILAQNELTPALISTFTTNSV
;
A
#
# COMPACT_ATOMS: atom_id res chain seq x y z
N MET A 1 17.94 60.50 19.40
CA MET A 1 18.22 59.09 19.73
C MET A 1 16.88 58.40 19.89
N ALA A 2 16.50 57.58 18.92
CA ALA A 2 15.36 56.68 19.02
C ALA A 2 15.92 55.27 19.02
N SER A 3 15.50 54.44 19.98
CA SER A 3 15.86 53.03 20.07
C SER A 3 14.61 52.21 19.81
N GLU A 4 14.63 51.45 18.72
CA GLU A 4 13.49 50.69 18.23
C GLU A 4 13.19 49.46 19.10
N SER A 5 11.91 49.11 19.16
CA SER A 5 11.41 47.88 19.76
C SER A 5 11.40 46.75 18.71
N THR A 6 12.09 45.64 18.98
CA THR A 6 12.07 44.46 18.10
C THR A 6 11.50 43.25 18.84
N CYS A 7 10.49 42.62 18.24
CA CYS A 7 9.76 41.49 18.81
C CYS A 7 10.62 40.23 19.00
N GLN A 8 10.32 39.48 20.07
CA GLN A 8 10.76 38.09 20.23
C GLN A 8 9.85 37.16 19.44
N HIS A 9 10.33 36.61 18.30
CA HIS A 9 9.64 35.56 17.54
C HIS A 9 10.64 34.73 16.71
N SER A 10 11.40 33.84 17.36
CA SER A 10 12.32 32.89 16.69
C SER A 10 12.85 31.83 17.68
N SER A 11 11.99 30.95 18.21
CA SER A 11 12.46 29.87 19.12
C SER A 11 11.74 28.52 19.04
N GLU A 12 10.69 28.38 18.24
CA GLU A 12 9.99 27.10 18.07
C GLU A 12 10.38 26.35 16.78
N GLU A 13 10.60 27.05 15.65
CA GLU A 13 10.93 26.40 14.36
C GLU A 13 12.29 25.67 14.36
N ASP A 14 13.30 26.19 15.07
CA ASP A 14 14.61 25.54 15.19
C ASP A 14 14.58 24.23 16.01
N SER A 15 13.56 24.03 16.85
CA SER A 15 13.44 22.81 17.67
C SER A 15 13.10 21.57 16.81
N LEU A 16 12.15 21.73 15.88
CA LEU A 16 11.71 20.68 14.95
C LEU A 16 12.82 20.28 13.97
N ALA A 17 13.65 21.23 13.54
CA ALA A 17 14.81 20.95 12.69
C ALA A 17 15.93 20.19 13.43
N CYS A 18 15.98 20.28 14.77
CA CYS A 18 16.98 19.61 15.60
C CYS A 18 16.64 18.12 15.82
N GLU A 19 15.37 17.77 16.06
CA GLU A 19 14.95 16.38 16.31
C GLU A 19 15.17 15.45 15.11
N MET A 20 15.16 15.97 13.87
CA MET A 20 15.36 15.15 12.66
C MET A 20 16.80 14.61 12.48
N LYS A 21 17.79 15.08 13.25
CA LYS A 21 19.21 14.69 13.06
C LYS A 21 19.66 13.45 13.83
N ASN A 22 18.84 12.91 14.74
CA ASN A 22 19.22 11.80 15.64
C ASN A 22 18.47 10.49 15.37
N PHE A 23 18.30 10.09 14.10
CA PHE A 23 17.94 8.70 13.75
C PHE A 23 19.12 7.74 13.95
N ALA A 24 19.47 7.49 15.22
CA ALA A 24 20.33 6.37 15.57
C ALA A 24 19.59 5.06 15.26
N ILE A 25 20.10 4.27 14.31
CA ILE A 25 19.52 2.98 13.94
C ILE A 25 19.86 1.96 15.05
N GLU A 26 19.03 1.90 16.09
CA GLU A 26 19.09 0.82 17.07
C GLU A 26 18.69 -0.51 16.41
N LYS A 27 19.70 -1.27 15.98
CA LYS A 27 19.52 -2.66 15.53
C LYS A 27 18.90 -3.49 16.66
N ARG A 28 17.63 -3.87 16.48
CA ARG A 28 16.90 -4.81 17.35
C ARG A 28 17.74 -6.04 17.68
N ARG A 29 18.18 -6.15 18.93
CA ARG A 29 18.98 -7.26 19.42
C ARG A 29 18.04 -8.37 19.92
N GLY A 30 17.56 -9.22 19.01
CA GLY A 30 16.66 -10.32 19.36
C GLY A 30 15.75 -10.80 18.22
N ARG A 31 16.30 -11.67 17.35
CA ARG A 31 15.61 -12.71 16.57
C ARG A 31 16.67 -13.57 15.87
N GLY A 32 16.28 -14.76 15.39
CA GLY A 32 17.19 -15.82 14.93
C GLY A 32 18.13 -15.42 13.78
N ALA A 33 19.12 -16.29 13.53
CA ALA A 33 20.23 -16.17 12.56
C ALA A 33 20.03 -15.13 11.45
N VAL A 34 20.84 -14.06 11.48
CA VAL A 34 20.81 -12.98 10.50
C VAL A 34 21.39 -13.47 9.16
N THR A 35 20.55 -14.03 8.30
CA THR A 35 20.83 -14.13 6.86
C THR A 35 20.72 -12.74 6.24
N SER A 36 21.84 -12.03 6.17
CA SER A 36 21.94 -10.71 5.54
C SER A 36 21.78 -10.82 4.03
N GLY A 37 20.55 -10.66 3.54
CA GLY A 37 20.20 -10.57 2.13
C GLY A 37 18.82 -9.92 1.96
N LEU A 38 18.51 -9.49 0.73
CA LEU A 38 17.20 -8.98 0.33
C LEU A 38 16.17 -10.13 0.34
N THR A 39 15.71 -10.52 1.53
CA THR A 39 14.95 -11.75 1.80
C THR A 39 13.45 -11.51 2.03
N HIS A 40 12.98 -10.28 1.81
CA HIS A 40 11.59 -9.85 1.99
C HIS A 40 11.08 -9.22 0.71
N GLU A 41 10.78 -10.07 -0.28
CA GLU A 41 10.17 -9.66 -1.54
C GLU A 41 8.70 -10.09 -1.57
N CYS A 42 7.77 -9.19 -1.28
CA CYS A 42 6.38 -9.46 -1.64
C CYS A 42 6.12 -9.00 -3.08
N GLY A 43 5.16 -9.63 -3.76
CA GLY A 43 4.65 -9.14 -5.03
C GLY A 43 3.40 -8.29 -4.79
N VAL A 44 3.34 -7.09 -5.38
CA VAL A 44 2.13 -6.26 -5.44
C VAL A 44 1.73 -6.07 -6.90
N PHE A 45 0.43 -6.13 -7.18
CA PHE A 45 -0.11 -5.93 -8.52
C PHE A 45 -1.40 -5.11 -8.45
N GLY A 46 -1.68 -4.32 -9.49
CA GLY A 46 -2.92 -3.54 -9.58
C GLY A 46 -3.32 -3.37 -11.04
N ALA A 47 -4.62 -3.43 -11.31
CA ALA A 47 -5.18 -3.30 -12.65
C ALA A 47 -6.47 -2.46 -12.62
N ILE A 48 -6.65 -1.66 -13.67
CA ILE A 48 -7.82 -0.82 -13.91
C ILE A 48 -8.25 -1.05 -15.36
N GLY A 49 -9.51 -1.40 -15.57
CA GLY A 49 -10.13 -1.48 -16.89
C GLY A 49 -10.56 -0.11 -17.41
N CYS A 50 -10.52 0.06 -18.72
CA CYS A 50 -11.14 1.21 -19.37
C CYS A 50 -12.67 1.02 -19.41
N GLY A 51 -13.42 2.01 -18.91
CA GLY A 51 -14.88 1.99 -18.89
C GLY A 51 -15.50 1.60 -17.54
N GLU A 52 -16.83 1.55 -17.51
CA GLU A 52 -17.58 1.05 -16.34
C GLU A 52 -17.73 -0.49 -16.44
N TRP A 53 -18.04 -1.15 -15.33
CA TRP A 53 -18.22 -2.61 -15.30
C TRP A 53 -19.60 -3.00 -15.87
N PRO A 54 -19.73 -4.08 -16.69
CA PRO A 54 -18.70 -5.05 -17.07
C PRO A 54 -17.72 -4.52 -18.13
N THR A 55 -16.43 -4.78 -17.91
CA THR A 55 -15.33 -4.42 -18.82
C THR A 55 -15.06 -5.54 -19.83
N THR A 56 -14.53 -5.20 -21.01
CA THR A 56 -14.15 -6.16 -22.07
C THR A 56 -13.10 -7.19 -21.61
N LEU A 57 -12.29 -6.84 -20.60
CA LEU A 57 -11.31 -7.70 -19.98
C LEU A 57 -11.70 -7.99 -18.52
N GLU A 58 -11.55 -9.24 -18.11
CA GLU A 58 -11.73 -9.67 -16.72
C GLU A 58 -10.53 -9.27 -15.87
N ILE A 59 -10.70 -8.22 -15.06
CA ILE A 59 -9.63 -7.60 -14.27
C ILE A 59 -9.05 -8.56 -13.23
N SER A 60 -9.88 -9.41 -12.62
CA SER A 60 -9.45 -10.45 -11.69
C SER A 60 -8.53 -11.49 -12.34
N GLN A 61 -8.80 -11.86 -13.60
CA GLN A 61 -7.98 -12.80 -14.35
C GLN A 61 -6.61 -12.18 -14.70
N ILE A 62 -6.58 -10.90 -15.10
CA ILE A 62 -5.34 -10.15 -15.35
C ILE A 62 -4.48 -10.07 -14.09
N ILE A 63 -5.09 -9.73 -12.94
CA ILE A 63 -4.37 -9.68 -11.65
C ILE A 63 -3.85 -11.06 -11.28
N CYS A 64 -4.65 -12.12 -11.46
CA CYS A 64 -4.23 -13.50 -11.19
C CYS A 64 -2.98 -13.87 -12.01
N TRP A 65 -2.97 -13.64 -13.33
CA TRP A 65 -1.80 -13.88 -14.18
C TRP A 65 -0.59 -13.01 -13.78
N GLY A 66 -0.82 -11.73 -13.44
CA GLY A 66 0.22 -10.85 -12.93
C GLY A 66 0.85 -11.36 -11.62
N LEU A 67 0.03 -11.89 -10.70
CA LEU A 67 0.52 -12.52 -9.48
C LEU A 67 1.24 -13.84 -9.76
N VAL A 68 0.78 -14.68 -10.72
CA VAL A 68 1.50 -15.91 -11.11
C VAL A 68 2.92 -15.58 -11.59
N ALA A 69 3.08 -14.54 -12.42
CA ALA A 69 4.41 -14.06 -12.84
C ALA A 69 5.28 -13.58 -11.65
N LEU A 70 4.65 -13.05 -10.60
CA LEU A 70 5.31 -12.60 -9.36
C LEU A 70 5.40 -13.69 -8.26
N GLN A 71 4.96 -14.93 -8.50
CA GLN A 71 4.96 -16.03 -7.50
C GLN A 71 6.37 -16.38 -7.01
N HIS A 72 7.42 -16.04 -7.77
CA HIS A 72 8.81 -16.19 -7.33
C HIS A 72 9.17 -15.28 -6.14
N ARG A 73 8.43 -14.18 -5.94
CA ARG A 73 8.63 -13.25 -4.82
C ARG A 73 8.07 -13.82 -3.53
N GLY A 74 6.80 -14.26 -3.55
CA GLY A 74 6.11 -14.83 -2.40
C GLY A 74 5.35 -16.12 -2.74
N GLN A 75 5.36 -17.10 -1.84
CA GLN A 75 4.67 -18.40 -1.96
C GLN A 75 3.85 -18.78 -0.72
N GLU A 76 3.83 -17.92 0.31
CA GLU A 76 3.23 -18.21 1.61
C GLU A 76 1.72 -17.98 1.61
N SER A 77 1.26 -16.90 0.97
CA SER A 77 -0.15 -16.54 0.83
C SER A 77 -0.36 -15.62 -0.37
N ALA A 78 -1.55 -15.62 -0.94
CA ALA A 78 -1.93 -14.64 -1.95
C ALA A 78 -3.36 -14.12 -1.75
N GLY A 79 -3.64 -12.95 -2.30
CA GLY A 79 -4.95 -12.31 -2.23
C GLY A 79 -5.21 -11.39 -3.40
N ILE A 80 -6.49 -11.27 -3.78
CA ILE A 80 -7.00 -10.32 -4.77
C ILE A 80 -8.25 -9.66 -4.18
N VAL A 81 -8.35 -8.35 -4.39
CA VAL A 81 -9.51 -7.53 -4.00
C VAL A 81 -9.94 -6.72 -5.22
N THR A 82 -11.22 -6.79 -5.59
CA THR A 82 -11.79 -6.07 -6.75
C THR A 82 -13.01 -5.23 -6.36
N SER A 83 -13.35 -4.26 -7.22
CA SER A 83 -14.51 -3.37 -7.06
C SER A 83 -15.20 -3.10 -8.41
N GLU A 84 -16.53 -3.09 -8.40
CA GLU A 84 -17.42 -2.73 -9.53
C GLU A 84 -17.55 -1.20 -9.71
N GLY A 85 -16.47 -0.45 -9.41
CA GLY A 85 -16.44 1.01 -9.56
C GLY A 85 -17.53 1.73 -8.75
N LYS A 86 -18.19 2.72 -9.35
CA LYS A 86 -19.21 3.56 -8.69
C LYS A 86 -20.41 2.77 -8.15
N CYS A 87 -20.75 1.62 -8.75
CA CYS A 87 -21.89 0.80 -8.34
C CYS A 87 -21.60 -0.10 -7.12
N SER A 88 -20.32 -0.35 -6.83
CA SER A 88 -19.90 -1.24 -5.74
C SER A 88 -20.41 -0.80 -4.35
N LYS A 89 -21.00 -1.73 -3.60
CA LYS A 89 -21.33 -1.52 -2.17
C LYS A 89 -20.21 -1.98 -1.24
N TYR A 90 -19.48 -3.01 -1.63
CA TYR A 90 -18.43 -3.69 -0.85
C TYR A 90 -17.34 -4.19 -1.80
N PHE A 91 -16.13 -4.41 -1.31
CA PHE A 91 -15.11 -5.08 -2.11
C PHE A 91 -15.37 -6.58 -2.21
N ASN A 92 -15.12 -7.12 -3.41
CA ASN A 92 -15.08 -8.55 -3.64
C ASN A 92 -13.66 -9.03 -3.26
N ILE A 93 -13.55 -9.91 -2.27
CA ILE A 93 -12.27 -10.34 -1.67
C ILE A 93 -12.13 -11.86 -1.80
N VAL A 94 -10.97 -12.30 -2.28
CA VAL A 94 -10.50 -13.69 -2.13
C VAL A 94 -9.03 -13.64 -1.73
N LYS A 95 -8.70 -14.26 -0.60
CA LYS A 95 -7.33 -14.42 -0.11
C LYS A 95 -7.19 -15.75 0.62
N GLY A 96 -5.97 -16.25 0.75
CA GLY A 96 -5.71 -17.51 1.43
C GLY A 96 -4.22 -17.86 1.49
N MET A 97 -3.91 -18.91 2.23
CA MET A 97 -2.54 -19.44 2.36
C MET A 97 -2.17 -20.33 1.16
N GLY A 98 -0.88 -20.36 0.82
CA GLY A 98 -0.31 -21.18 -0.23
C GLY A 98 -0.21 -20.50 -1.61
N LEU A 99 -0.09 -21.34 -2.64
CA LEU A 99 0.16 -20.92 -4.03
C LEU A 99 -1.11 -20.35 -4.70
N ILE A 100 -0.89 -19.42 -5.62
CA ILE A 100 -1.92 -18.71 -6.40
C ILE A 100 -2.80 -19.70 -7.17
N SER A 101 -2.21 -20.76 -7.73
CA SER A 101 -2.92 -21.85 -8.43
C SER A 101 -3.95 -22.57 -7.55
N ASN A 102 -3.74 -22.60 -6.23
CA ASN A 102 -4.59 -23.32 -5.30
C ASN A 102 -5.71 -22.41 -4.77
N ILE A 103 -5.41 -21.12 -4.59
CA ILE A 103 -6.34 -20.11 -4.07
C ILE A 103 -7.32 -19.64 -5.16
N PHE A 104 -6.85 -19.40 -6.39
CA PHE A 104 -7.62 -18.75 -7.46
C PHE A 104 -8.07 -19.71 -8.55
N ASN A 105 -8.85 -20.72 -8.15
CA ASN A 105 -9.61 -21.54 -9.10
C ASN A 105 -10.78 -20.75 -9.75
N ASP A 106 -11.40 -21.31 -10.77
CA ASP A 106 -12.51 -20.67 -11.50
C ASP A 106 -13.67 -20.18 -10.61
N GLN A 107 -13.97 -20.88 -9.51
CA GLN A 107 -15.04 -20.45 -8.59
C GLN A 107 -14.61 -19.24 -7.75
N ALA A 108 -13.33 -19.15 -7.39
CA ALA A 108 -12.75 -17.98 -6.73
C ALA A 108 -12.71 -16.77 -7.68
N ILE A 109 -12.21 -16.94 -8.90
CA ILE A 109 -12.16 -15.86 -9.91
C ILE A 109 -13.56 -15.30 -10.21
N ARG A 110 -14.58 -16.17 -10.36
CA ARG A 110 -15.98 -15.73 -10.58
C ARG A 110 -16.60 -14.89 -9.45
N LYS A 111 -16.02 -14.90 -8.25
CA LYS A 111 -16.42 -14.00 -7.13
C LYS A 111 -15.77 -12.62 -7.25
N LEU A 112 -14.60 -12.52 -7.86
CA LEU A 112 -13.80 -11.30 -8.00
C LEU A 112 -14.29 -10.44 -9.17
N LYS A 113 -15.51 -9.94 -9.07
CA LYS A 113 -16.10 -9.02 -10.06
C LYS A 113 -15.57 -7.60 -9.87
N GLY A 114 -15.35 -6.89 -10.96
CA GLY A 114 -15.01 -5.47 -10.93
C GLY A 114 -14.27 -4.96 -12.15
N SER A 115 -14.29 -3.64 -12.35
CA SER A 115 -13.46 -2.93 -13.34
C SER A 115 -12.14 -2.43 -12.75
N ILE A 116 -11.91 -2.60 -11.45
CA ILE A 116 -10.68 -2.24 -10.76
C ILE A 116 -10.32 -3.29 -9.71
N GLY A 117 -9.03 -3.54 -9.50
CA GLY A 117 -8.57 -4.48 -8.49
C GLY A 117 -7.09 -4.39 -8.16
N ILE A 118 -6.75 -4.89 -6.97
CA ILE A 118 -5.37 -5.05 -6.49
C ILE A 118 -5.13 -6.48 -6.00
N GLY A 119 -3.88 -6.90 -6.08
CA GLY A 119 -3.44 -8.23 -5.68
C GLY A 119 -2.11 -8.21 -4.95
N HIS A 120 -1.87 -9.27 -4.17
CA HIS A 120 -0.64 -9.47 -3.40
C HIS A 120 -0.22 -10.93 -3.42
N THR A 121 1.10 -11.17 -3.42
CA THR A 121 1.69 -12.45 -2.99
C THR A 121 2.74 -12.21 -1.90
N ARG A 122 2.67 -12.99 -0.83
CA ARG A 122 3.45 -12.82 0.40
C ARG A 122 4.58 -13.84 0.46
N TYR A 123 5.78 -13.36 0.80
CA TYR A 123 6.86 -14.20 1.30
C TYR A 123 6.81 -14.24 2.83
N SER A 124 7.16 -15.38 3.42
CA SER A 124 7.21 -15.52 4.88
C SER A 124 8.29 -14.62 5.46
N THR A 125 7.86 -13.45 5.93
CA THR A 125 8.66 -12.59 6.81
C THR A 125 8.72 -13.19 8.22
N SER A 126 9.40 -12.53 9.15
CA SER A 126 9.47 -12.94 10.56
C SER A 126 8.13 -12.85 11.33
N ALA A 127 7.00 -12.67 10.64
CA ALA A 127 5.65 -12.61 11.20
C ALA A 127 4.91 -13.93 10.94
N ALA A 128 4.05 -14.35 11.88
CA ALA A 128 3.38 -15.64 11.88
C ALA A 128 2.64 -15.96 10.56
N SER A 129 2.68 -17.25 10.19
CA SER A 129 2.07 -17.75 8.96
C SER A 129 0.58 -18.01 9.17
N GLU A 130 -0.18 -16.91 9.18
CA GLU A 130 -1.60 -16.89 9.52
C GLU A 130 -2.40 -16.17 8.44
N GLU A 131 -3.62 -16.65 8.16
CA GLU A 131 -4.50 -16.08 7.14
C GLU A 131 -4.91 -14.61 7.42
N VAL A 132 -4.86 -14.20 8.69
CA VAL A 132 -5.09 -12.80 9.08
C VAL A 132 -4.06 -11.85 8.45
N ASN A 133 -2.83 -12.33 8.22
CA ASN A 133 -1.74 -11.59 7.58
C ASN A 133 -1.79 -11.63 6.05
N CYS A 134 -2.75 -12.37 5.44
CA CYS A 134 -2.97 -12.34 3.99
C CYS A 134 -3.37 -10.94 3.53
N GLN A 135 -2.61 -10.39 2.59
CA GLN A 135 -2.88 -9.13 1.92
C GLN A 135 -3.63 -9.36 0.60
N PRO A 136 -4.27 -8.35 -0.02
CA PRO A 136 -4.42 -6.96 0.45
C PRO A 136 -5.16 -6.84 1.78
N PHE A 137 -4.71 -5.93 2.64
CA PHE A 137 -5.41 -5.61 3.89
C PHE A 137 -6.58 -4.68 3.57
N VAL A 138 -7.75 -4.89 4.18
CA VAL A 138 -8.98 -4.14 3.87
C VAL A 138 -9.60 -3.59 5.14
N VAL A 139 -9.92 -2.30 5.15
CA VAL A 139 -10.65 -1.62 6.23
C VAL A 139 -11.86 -0.88 5.69
N HIS A 140 -12.85 -0.68 6.55
CA HIS A 140 -13.98 0.20 6.28
C HIS A 140 -13.75 1.53 7.01
N THR A 141 -13.78 2.62 6.26
CA THR A 141 -13.63 3.98 6.79
C THR A 141 -14.94 4.76 6.64
N GLN A 142 -15.05 5.91 7.29
CA GLN A 142 -16.14 6.87 7.04
C GLN A 142 -16.25 7.32 5.56
N HIS A 143 -15.18 7.12 4.78
CA HIS A 143 -15.09 7.45 3.36
C HIS A 143 -15.29 6.24 2.42
N GLY A 144 -15.71 5.10 2.98
CA GLY A 144 -15.86 3.83 2.26
C GLY A 144 -14.71 2.85 2.51
N ALA A 145 -14.72 1.74 1.77
CA ALA A 145 -13.68 0.72 1.89
C ALA A 145 -12.34 1.17 1.29
N LEU A 146 -11.26 0.85 1.99
CA LEU A 146 -9.86 1.08 1.63
C LEU A 146 -9.16 -0.27 1.63
N ALA A 147 -8.44 -0.60 0.55
CA ALA A 147 -7.62 -1.81 0.47
C ALA A 147 -6.16 -1.44 0.15
N VAL A 148 -5.19 -2.08 0.80
CA VAL A 148 -3.77 -1.81 0.62
C VAL A 148 -3.00 -3.12 0.42
N ALA A 149 -2.23 -3.18 -0.66
CA ALA A 149 -1.20 -4.19 -0.89
C ALA A 149 0.17 -3.55 -0.69
N HIS A 150 1.02 -4.14 0.13
CA HIS A 150 2.32 -3.60 0.55
C HIS A 150 3.45 -4.62 0.31
N ASN A 151 4.49 -4.17 -0.39
CA ASN A 151 5.79 -4.83 -0.50
C ASN A 151 6.85 -3.95 0.17
N GLY A 152 7.41 -4.40 1.28
CA GLY A 152 8.36 -3.62 2.07
C GLY A 152 8.44 -4.04 3.53
N GLU A 153 9.16 -3.23 4.30
CA GLU A 153 9.23 -3.29 5.77
C GLU A 153 9.38 -1.85 6.27
N LEU A 154 8.63 -1.49 7.31
CA LEU A 154 8.71 -0.16 7.92
C LEU A 154 9.93 -0.08 8.84
N VAL A 155 10.80 0.90 8.62
CA VAL A 155 11.97 1.10 9.53
C VAL A 155 11.57 1.59 10.92
N ASN A 156 10.38 2.18 11.06
CA ASN A 156 9.89 2.85 12.26
C ASN A 156 8.52 2.31 12.75
N CYS A 157 8.26 1.00 12.60
CA CYS A 157 7.02 0.35 13.03
C CYS A 157 6.55 0.78 14.43
N ASP A 158 7.48 0.90 15.39
CA ASP A 158 7.16 1.04 16.81
C ASP A 158 6.69 2.47 17.16
N SER A 159 7.25 3.50 16.53
CA SER A 159 6.78 4.89 16.71
C SER A 159 5.47 5.12 15.95
N LEU A 160 5.35 4.62 14.73
CA LEU A 160 4.11 4.69 13.96
C LEU A 160 2.96 3.95 14.66
N ARG A 161 3.23 2.76 15.24
CA ARG A 161 2.26 1.99 16.04
C ARG A 161 1.83 2.74 17.31
N LYS A 162 2.76 3.34 18.05
CA LYS A 162 2.41 4.19 19.21
C LYS A 162 1.50 5.36 18.82
N MET A 163 1.78 6.00 17.69
CA MET A 163 0.98 7.12 17.20
C MET A 163 -0.43 6.69 16.77
N VAL A 164 -0.56 5.59 16.01
CA VAL A 164 -1.87 5.05 15.58
C VAL A 164 -2.71 4.58 16.78
N LEU A 165 -2.13 3.81 17.70
CA LEU A 165 -2.80 3.37 18.94
C LEU A 165 -3.20 4.57 19.83
N GLY A 166 -2.34 5.59 19.93
CA GLY A 166 -2.61 6.82 20.68
C GLY A 166 -3.77 7.66 20.15
N ARG A 167 -4.21 7.42 18.91
CA ARG A 167 -5.45 8.00 18.33
C ARG A 167 -6.70 7.16 18.62
N GLY A 168 -6.59 6.08 19.40
CA GLY A 168 -7.71 5.19 19.72
C GLY A 168 -8.03 4.14 18.65
N VAL A 169 -7.16 3.97 17.64
CA VAL A 169 -7.34 2.98 16.57
C VAL A 169 -6.85 1.61 17.05
N GLY A 170 -7.72 0.60 17.01
CA GLY A 170 -7.34 -0.79 17.30
C GLY A 170 -6.55 -1.44 16.17
N LEU A 171 -5.57 -2.29 16.53
CA LEU A 171 -4.82 -3.13 15.59
C LEU A 171 -5.12 -4.61 15.88
N SER A 172 -5.40 -5.37 14.83
CA SER A 172 -5.75 -6.80 14.89
C SER A 172 -4.53 -7.71 14.71
N THR A 173 -3.46 -7.18 14.12
CA THR A 173 -2.23 -7.87 13.76
C THR A 173 -0.99 -7.04 14.12
N HIS A 174 0.17 -7.69 14.08
CA HIS A 174 1.45 -6.99 14.15
C HIS A 174 1.97 -6.54 12.77
N SER A 175 1.22 -6.75 11.69
CA SER A 175 1.67 -6.48 10.31
C SER A 175 1.88 -4.99 10.02
N ASP A 176 2.89 -4.69 9.20
CA ASP A 176 3.11 -3.33 8.68
C ASP A 176 1.97 -2.90 7.76
N SER A 177 1.38 -3.83 7.01
CA SER A 177 0.31 -3.52 6.05
C SER A 177 -0.96 -3.04 6.72
N GLU A 178 -1.34 -3.61 7.87
CA GLU A 178 -2.40 -3.04 8.71
C GLU A 178 -1.99 -1.66 9.23
N LEU A 179 -0.78 -1.52 9.78
CA LEU A 179 -0.33 -0.25 10.35
C LEU A 179 -0.31 0.90 9.33
N ILE A 180 0.13 0.63 8.09
CA ILE A 180 0.09 1.55 6.95
C ILE A 180 -1.37 1.89 6.59
N THR A 181 -2.25 0.89 6.53
CA THR A 181 -3.67 1.09 6.20
C THR A 181 -4.36 1.97 7.25
N GLN A 182 -4.09 1.73 8.53
CA GLN A 182 -4.65 2.51 9.63
C GLN A 182 -4.05 3.93 9.69
N ALA A 183 -2.76 4.10 9.39
CA ALA A 183 -2.14 5.41 9.27
C ALA A 183 -2.75 6.25 8.11
N LEU A 184 -3.09 5.64 6.97
CA LEU A 184 -3.82 6.29 5.87
C LEU A 184 -5.25 6.72 6.26
N CYS A 185 -5.84 6.07 7.28
CA CYS A 185 -7.16 6.44 7.80
C CYS A 185 -7.12 7.68 8.70
N LEU A 186 -5.94 8.12 9.16
CA LEU A 186 -5.78 9.37 9.92
C LEU A 186 -5.87 10.59 8.99
N ASN A 187 -6.47 11.67 9.50
CA ASN A 187 -6.56 12.93 8.78
C ASN A 187 -5.16 13.58 8.63
N PRO A 188 -4.87 14.25 7.51
CA PRO A 188 -3.62 14.99 7.34
C PRO A 188 -3.56 16.21 8.30
N PRO A 189 -2.36 16.74 8.62
CA PRO A 189 -2.20 17.87 9.55
C PRO A 189 -2.90 19.15 9.09
N GLU A 190 -3.00 19.36 7.78
CA GLU A 190 -3.70 20.50 7.15
C GLU A 190 -5.23 20.41 7.29
N GLY A 191 -5.76 19.28 7.79
CA GLY A 191 -7.19 19.03 7.93
C GLY A 191 -7.89 18.66 6.61
N GLU A 192 -9.20 18.45 6.68
CA GLU A 192 -10.04 18.11 5.52
C GLU A 192 -11.40 18.80 5.65
N SER A 193 -11.73 19.70 4.73
CA SER A 193 -12.99 20.44 4.72
C SER A 193 -14.04 19.86 3.76
N ASN A 194 -13.60 19.28 2.64
CA ASN A 194 -14.46 18.84 1.53
C ASN A 194 -14.40 17.30 1.31
N GLY A 195 -14.33 16.54 2.40
CA GLY A 195 -14.14 15.09 2.36
C GLY A 195 -12.68 14.67 2.20
N PRO A 196 -12.41 13.41 1.85
CA PRO A 196 -11.08 12.81 1.97
C PRO A 196 -10.11 13.25 0.87
N ASP A 197 -9.02 13.90 1.26
CA ASP A 197 -7.88 14.16 0.38
C ASP A 197 -6.88 13.00 0.47
N TRP A 198 -7.13 11.97 -0.33
CA TRP A 198 -6.25 10.81 -0.42
C TRP A 198 -4.81 11.15 -0.85
N PRO A 199 -4.55 12.03 -1.83
CA PRO A 199 -3.21 12.58 -2.06
C PRO A 199 -2.53 13.18 -0.82
N ALA A 200 -3.23 14.02 -0.04
CA ALA A 200 -2.68 14.60 1.18
C ALA A 200 -2.42 13.55 2.27
N ARG A 201 -3.34 12.59 2.46
CA ARG A 201 -3.16 11.43 3.36
C ARG A 201 -1.96 10.57 2.98
N ILE A 202 -1.76 10.31 1.68
CA ILE A 202 -0.61 9.57 1.16
C ILE A 202 0.68 10.36 1.38
N LYS A 203 0.70 11.66 1.08
CA LYS A 203 1.83 12.55 1.35
C LYS A 203 2.19 12.57 2.85
N HIS A 204 1.19 12.59 3.72
CA HIS A 204 1.40 12.54 5.17
C HIS A 204 1.96 11.19 5.64
N LEU A 205 1.43 10.06 5.13
CA LEU A 205 2.03 8.74 5.34
C LEU A 205 3.51 8.73 4.93
N MET A 206 3.86 9.32 3.78
CA MET A 206 5.24 9.35 3.28
C MET A 206 6.19 10.19 4.16
N GLN A 207 5.67 11.18 4.88
CA GLN A 207 6.44 11.92 5.90
C GLN A 207 6.62 11.11 7.18
N LEU A 208 5.57 10.40 7.62
CA LEU A 208 5.55 9.58 8.84
C LEU A 208 6.35 8.29 8.70
N ALA A 209 6.38 7.69 7.51
CA ALA A 209 7.02 6.43 7.17
C ALA A 209 8.00 6.67 6.01
N PRO A 210 9.29 6.96 6.29
CA PRO A 210 10.24 7.35 5.25
C PRO A 210 10.74 6.17 4.41
N LEU A 211 10.75 4.94 4.95
CA LEU A 211 11.35 3.74 4.35
C LEU A 211 10.69 2.46 4.90
N SER A 212 10.64 1.34 4.17
CA SER A 212 11.02 1.07 2.77
C SER A 212 9.91 0.24 2.11
N TYR A 213 9.17 0.82 1.16
CA TYR A 213 7.93 0.23 0.66
C TYR A 213 7.56 0.59 -0.79
N SER A 214 6.80 -0.31 -1.38
CA SER A 214 5.93 -0.07 -2.53
C SER A 214 4.50 -0.46 -2.16
N LEU A 215 3.56 0.45 -2.39
CA LEU A 215 2.14 0.31 -2.07
C LEU A 215 1.30 0.35 -3.32
N VAL A 216 0.27 -0.49 -3.36
CA VAL A 216 -0.88 -0.31 -4.24
C VAL A 216 -2.12 -0.15 -3.36
N ILE A 217 -2.67 1.05 -3.36
CA ILE A 217 -3.78 1.48 -2.51
C ILE A 217 -5.03 1.57 -3.40
N MET A 218 -6.09 0.86 -3.04
CA MET A 218 -7.36 0.85 -3.79
C MET A 218 -8.50 1.47 -2.97
N LEU A 219 -9.18 2.40 -3.61
CA LEU A 219 -10.51 2.88 -3.27
C LEU A 219 -11.54 2.28 -4.23
N LYS A 220 -12.82 2.45 -3.90
CA LYS A 220 -13.97 2.02 -4.72
C LYS A 220 -13.84 2.22 -6.24
N ASN A 221 -13.24 3.33 -6.69
CA ASN A 221 -13.12 3.69 -8.11
C ASN A 221 -11.72 4.25 -8.51
N LYS A 222 -10.70 4.11 -7.66
CA LYS A 222 -9.34 4.64 -7.91
C LYS A 222 -8.29 3.70 -7.33
N ILE A 223 -7.13 3.62 -7.98
CA ILE A 223 -5.91 3.05 -7.40
C ILE A 223 -4.84 4.14 -7.36
N TYR A 224 -4.08 4.17 -6.27
CA TYR A 224 -2.84 4.93 -6.12
C TYR A 224 -1.68 3.94 -6.00
N ALA A 225 -0.61 4.17 -6.76
CA ALA A 225 0.65 3.45 -6.66
C ALA A 225 1.69 4.38 -6.02
N VAL A 226 2.33 3.94 -4.94
CA VAL A 226 3.23 4.78 -4.11
C VAL A 226 4.54 4.03 -3.84
N ARG A 227 5.68 4.69 -4.05
CA ARG A 227 7.00 4.22 -3.59
C ARG A 227 7.45 5.07 -2.40
N ASP A 228 8.29 4.51 -1.54
CA ASP A 228 9.03 5.30 -0.55
C ASP A 228 9.84 6.43 -1.23
N PRO A 229 10.08 7.58 -0.57
CA PRO A 229 10.82 8.73 -1.12
C PRO A 229 12.18 8.42 -1.76
N TYR A 230 12.81 7.29 -1.41
CA TYR A 230 14.11 6.87 -1.92
C TYR A 230 14.01 5.73 -2.95
N GLY A 231 12.80 5.24 -3.25
CA GLY A 231 12.54 4.24 -4.28
C GLY A 231 13.08 2.83 -3.99
N ASN A 232 13.29 2.44 -2.73
CA ASN A 232 13.98 1.18 -2.36
C ASN A 232 13.27 -0.10 -2.83
N ARG A 233 11.95 -0.03 -3.05
CA ARG A 233 11.16 -1.14 -3.59
C ARG A 233 10.70 -0.83 -5.03
N PRO A 234 10.67 -1.83 -5.94
CA PRO A 234 10.20 -1.65 -7.31
C PRO A 234 8.66 -1.58 -7.38
N LEU A 235 8.10 -0.76 -8.28
CA LEU A 235 6.64 -0.59 -8.47
C LEU A 235 6.26 -0.15 -9.90
N CYS A 236 4.97 -0.28 -10.30
CA CYS A 236 4.53 -0.59 -11.67
C CYS A 236 3.31 0.22 -12.36
N LEU A 237 3.54 1.09 -13.39
CA LEU A 237 2.74 1.71 -14.52
C LEU A 237 3.23 1.48 -16.04
N GLY A 238 2.45 0.76 -16.89
CA GLY A 238 2.46 0.23 -18.29
C GLY A 238 1.30 -0.80 -18.65
N LYS A 239 0.25 -0.52 -19.49
CA LYS A 239 -1.07 -1.28 -19.65
C LYS A 239 -1.11 -2.15 -20.91
N ILE A 240 -2.29 -2.70 -21.19
CA ILE A 240 -2.69 -3.37 -22.43
C ILE A 240 -3.48 -2.41 -23.34
N LEU A 241 -3.00 -2.16 -24.56
CA LEU A 241 -3.78 -1.47 -25.61
C LEU A 241 -4.63 -2.48 -26.39
N ALA A 242 -5.81 -2.06 -26.85
CA ALA A 242 -6.57 -2.85 -27.82
C ALA A 242 -5.87 -2.80 -29.20
N GLN A 243 -5.95 -3.90 -29.95
CA GLN A 243 -5.23 -4.05 -31.22
C GLN A 243 -5.66 -3.03 -32.31
N ASN A 244 -6.84 -2.43 -32.15
CA ASN A 244 -7.37 -1.36 -33.01
C ASN A 244 -7.03 0.06 -32.52
N GLU A 245 -6.42 0.22 -31.34
CA GLU A 245 -6.05 1.51 -30.73
C GLU A 245 -4.52 1.67 -30.66
N LEU A 246 -3.85 1.57 -31.82
CA LEU A 246 -2.45 2.02 -31.97
C LEU A 246 -2.37 3.56 -32.05
N THR A 247 -2.91 4.23 -31.03
CA THR A 247 -2.65 5.63 -30.69
C THR A 247 -2.30 5.73 -29.20
N PRO A 248 -1.42 6.66 -28.78
CA PRO A 248 -0.68 6.52 -27.53
C PRO A 248 -1.47 6.91 -26.27
N ALA A 249 -2.45 6.09 -25.89
CA ALA A 249 -3.19 6.24 -24.63
C ALA A 249 -2.50 5.48 -23.49
N LEU A 250 -2.05 6.23 -22.47
CA LEU A 250 -1.21 5.81 -21.34
C LEU A 250 -1.67 4.56 -20.57
N ILE A 251 -0.68 3.92 -19.94
CA ILE A 251 -0.51 2.47 -19.81
C ILE A 251 0.04 2.19 -18.34
N SER A 252 -0.51 1.24 -17.50
CA SER A 252 -0.31 0.81 -16.06
C SER A 252 0.23 -0.68 -15.75
N THR A 253 1.36 -0.89 -14.96
CA THR A 253 2.65 -1.77 -14.99
C THR A 253 4.11 -1.21 -15.46
N PHE A 254 5.02 -0.70 -14.57
CA PHE A 254 6.25 0.19 -14.68
C PHE A 254 7.42 -0.71 -14.21
N THR A 255 8.53 -0.74 -14.91
CA THR A 255 9.78 -1.26 -14.34
C THR A 255 10.86 -0.23 -14.55
N THR A 256 11.06 0.65 -13.57
CA THR A 256 12.29 1.46 -13.52
C THR A 256 13.41 0.55 -13.05
N ASN A 257 14.29 0.14 -13.95
CA ASN A 257 15.59 -0.38 -13.56
C ASN A 257 16.27 0.63 -12.63
N SER A 258 16.98 0.13 -11.63
CA SER A 258 17.92 0.91 -10.84
C SER A 258 19.00 1.51 -11.74
N VAL A 259 19.35 2.77 -11.48
CA VAL A 259 20.69 3.32 -11.79
C VAL A 259 21.61 2.95 -10.64
#